data_AF-A0A966I3J0-F1
#
_entry.id   AF-A0A966I3J0-F1
#
_cell.length_a   1.000
_cell.length_b   1.000
_cell.length_c   1.000
_cell.angle_alpha   90.00
_cell.angle_beta   90.00
_cell.angle_gamma   90.00
#
_symmetry.space_group_name_H-M   'P 1'
#
loop_
_entity.id
_entity.type
_entity.pdbx_description
1 polymer ?
#
loop_
_entity_poly.entity_id
_entity_poly.type
_entity_poly.pdbx_seq_one_letter_code
_entity_poly.pdbx_strand_id
1 'polypeptide(L)'
;GPAVVVVHEIPGITPRVLEFADRIVGAGFTVVMPLLVGEVGREPSGRYIAASMSKVCVSREFTTMALRKTSPIIAWLRALAKSLHVEVGGKGVGAVGMCFSGGFALGMMLDDTMVAPVLSQPSLPFAFGKARGADLNLSPDDEAVIRRRAEAGCQVLGLRYTGD
;
A
#
# COMPACT_ATOMS: atom_id res chain seq x y z
N GLY A 1 11.23 -16.64 2.99
CA GLY A 1 10.86 -16.53 4.42
C GLY A 1 9.46 -15.94 4.51
N PRO A 2 9.11 -15.17 5.56
CA PRO A 2 7.77 -14.59 5.67
C PRO A 2 7.38 -13.76 4.43
N ALA A 3 6.09 -13.73 4.09
CA ALA A 3 5.62 -13.03 2.90
C ALA A 3 5.52 -11.51 3.13
N VAL A 4 5.88 -10.73 2.11
CA VAL A 4 5.76 -9.27 2.08
C VAL A 4 5.08 -8.86 0.77
N VAL A 5 3.96 -8.15 0.87
CA VAL A 5 3.29 -7.53 -0.29
C VAL A 5 3.85 -6.13 -0.47
N VAL A 6 4.52 -5.87 -1.60
CA VAL A 6 5.03 -4.54 -1.94
C VAL A 6 4.07 -3.91 -2.95
N VAL A 7 3.33 -2.91 -2.51
CA VAL A 7 2.36 -2.19 -3.35
C VAL A 7 3.06 -0.98 -3.96
N HIS A 8 3.28 -1.02 -5.27
CA HIS A 8 4.02 0.01 -5.99
C HIS A 8 3.34 1.39 -5.96
N GLU A 9 4.12 2.42 -6.30
CA GLU A 9 3.63 3.79 -6.52
C GLU A 9 3.34 4.07 -8.00
N ILE A 10 2.88 5.28 -8.32
CA ILE A 10 2.79 5.73 -9.71
C ILE A 10 4.22 6.00 -10.20
N PRO A 11 4.62 5.50 -11.39
CA PRO A 11 3.76 5.05 -12.48
C PRO A 11 3.47 3.55 -12.56
N GLY A 12 4.08 2.72 -11.71
CA GLY A 12 4.03 1.27 -11.82
C GLY A 12 5.17 0.60 -11.04
N ILE A 13 5.43 -0.67 -11.33
CA ILE A 13 6.61 -1.39 -10.85
C ILE A 13 7.81 -0.95 -11.70
N THR A 14 8.48 0.12 -11.29
CA THR A 14 9.68 0.67 -11.96
C THR A 14 10.93 -0.15 -11.63
N PRO A 15 12.07 0.06 -12.33
CA PRO A 15 13.34 -0.56 -11.96
C PRO A 15 13.75 -0.33 -10.50
N ARG A 16 13.46 0.85 -9.94
CA ARG A 16 13.71 1.15 -8.52
C ARG A 16 12.86 0.34 -7.56
N VAL A 17 11.59 0.07 -7.92
CA VAL A 17 10.71 -0.78 -7.13
C VAL A 17 11.18 -2.23 -7.18
N LEU A 18 11.67 -2.70 -8.34
CA LEU A 18 12.29 -4.01 -8.47
C LEU A 18 13.55 -4.14 -7.61
N GLU A 19 14.47 -3.17 -7.70
CA GLU A 19 15.68 -3.11 -6.85
C GLU A 19 15.34 -3.16 -5.36
N PHE A 20 14.28 -2.45 -4.95
CA PHE A 20 13.82 -2.48 -3.56
C PHE A 20 13.25 -3.86 -3.16
N ALA A 21 12.44 -4.48 -4.02
CA ALA A 21 11.94 -5.82 -3.80
C ALA A 21 13.08 -6.85 -3.70
N ASP A 22 14.09 -6.75 -4.56
CA ASP A 22 15.27 -7.62 -4.52
C ASP A 22 16.03 -7.50 -3.20
N ARG A 23 16.11 -6.30 -2.62
CA ARG A 23 16.71 -6.10 -1.28
C ARG A 23 15.90 -6.79 -0.19
N ILE A 24 14.57 -6.76 -0.28
CA ILE A 24 13.68 -7.46 0.66
C ILE A 24 13.85 -8.98 0.52
N VAL A 25 13.92 -9.49 -0.71
CA VAL A 25 14.23 -10.91 -0.99
C VAL A 25 15.61 -11.28 -0.41
N GLY A 26 16.62 -10.44 -0.64
CA GLY A 26 17.98 -10.62 -0.09
C GLY A 26 18.03 -10.62 1.44
N ALA A 27 17.07 -9.98 2.11
CA ALA A 27 16.88 -10.04 3.55
C ALA A 27 16.14 -11.30 4.05
N GLY A 28 15.78 -12.23 3.15
CA GLY A 28 15.19 -13.54 3.48
C GLY A 28 13.66 -13.60 3.40
N PHE A 29 13.00 -12.56 2.89
CA PHE A 29 11.54 -12.53 2.75
C PHE A 29 11.09 -13.09 1.39
N THR A 30 9.83 -13.51 1.32
CA THR A 30 9.16 -13.83 0.05
C THR A 30 8.37 -12.61 -0.40
N VAL A 31 8.66 -12.04 -1.57
CA VAL A 31 8.05 -10.79 -2.03
C VAL A 31 7.03 -11.04 -3.13
N VAL A 32 5.87 -10.39 -3.02
CA VAL A 32 4.87 -10.31 -4.09
C VAL A 32 4.55 -8.85 -4.38
N MET A 33 4.62 -8.49 -5.66
CA MET A 33 4.31 -7.16 -6.17
C MET A 33 3.11 -7.23 -7.12
N PRO A 34 1.88 -6.97 -6.64
CA PRO A 34 0.73 -6.89 -7.52
C PRO A 34 0.84 -5.66 -8.42
N LEU A 35 0.69 -5.84 -9.73
CA LEU A 35 0.62 -4.72 -10.68
C LEU A 35 -0.79 -4.10 -10.63
N LEU A 36 -0.92 -2.93 -10.01
CA LEU A 36 -2.18 -2.20 -9.90
C LEU A 36 -2.38 -1.21 -11.04
N VAL A 37 -1.29 -0.59 -11.52
CA VAL A 37 -1.29 0.31 -12.67
C VAL A 37 0.07 0.30 -13.37
N GLY A 38 0.07 0.62 -14.65
CA GLY A 38 1.28 0.78 -15.44
C GLY A 38 1.79 -0.53 -16.02
N GLU A 39 3.11 -0.62 -16.13
CA GLU A 39 3.87 -1.65 -16.82
C GLU A 39 5.16 -1.93 -16.02
N VAL A 40 5.51 -3.21 -15.90
CA VAL A 40 6.65 -3.67 -15.10
C VAL A 40 7.97 -3.33 -15.80
N GLY A 41 8.95 -2.83 -15.04
CA GLY A 41 10.30 -2.54 -15.52
C GLY A 41 10.41 -1.29 -16.39
N ARG A 42 9.32 -0.58 -16.64
CA ARG A 42 9.34 0.65 -17.45
C ARG A 42 9.89 1.83 -16.66
N GLU A 43 10.87 2.50 -17.24
CA GLU A 43 11.47 3.71 -16.66
C GLU A 43 10.45 4.86 -16.53
N PRO A 44 10.50 5.64 -15.43
CA PRO A 44 9.65 6.81 -15.27
C PRO A 44 9.87 7.84 -16.38
N SER A 45 8.78 8.35 -16.93
CA SER A 45 8.78 9.53 -17.78
C SER A 45 7.55 10.37 -17.47
N GLY A 46 7.61 11.69 -17.69
CA GLY A 46 6.48 12.58 -17.40
C GLY A 46 5.17 12.12 -18.06
N ARG A 47 5.24 11.66 -19.32
CA ARG A 47 4.09 11.11 -20.04
C ARG A 47 3.56 9.82 -19.42
N TYR A 48 4.45 8.94 -18.95
CA TYR A 48 4.07 7.68 -18.31
C TYR A 48 3.41 7.92 -16.95
N ILE A 49 3.99 8.81 -16.14
CA ILE A 49 3.43 9.24 -14.86
C ILE A 49 2.02 9.82 -15.06
N ALA A 50 1.85 10.76 -16.01
CA ALA A 50 0.56 11.36 -16.30
C ALA A 50 -0.48 10.30 -16.75
N ALA A 51 -0.09 9.35 -17.59
CA ALA A 51 -0.97 8.29 -18.06
C ALA A 51 -1.38 7.30 -16.95
N SER A 52 -0.46 6.92 -16.06
CA SER A 52 -0.78 6.06 -14.92
C SER A 52 -1.63 6.80 -13.88
N MET A 53 -1.34 8.08 -13.63
CA MET A 53 -2.13 8.91 -12.71
C MET A 53 -3.56 9.11 -13.21
N SER A 54 -3.78 9.36 -14.50
CA SER A 54 -5.14 9.48 -15.04
C SER A 54 -5.95 8.19 -14.88
N LYS A 55 -5.33 7.02 -15.10
CA LYS A 55 -5.96 5.72 -14.82
C LYS A 55 -6.35 5.58 -13.35
N VAL A 56 -5.47 5.99 -12.43
CA VAL A 56 -5.75 5.94 -10.98
C VAL A 56 -6.92 6.86 -10.62
N CYS A 57 -6.96 8.09 -11.15
CA CYS A 57 -8.03 9.06 -10.87
C CYS A 57 -9.40 8.64 -11.40
N VAL A 58 -9.46 7.94 -12.53
CA VAL A 58 -10.73 7.56 -13.19
C VAL A 58 -11.24 6.19 -12.72
N SER A 59 -10.36 5.34 -12.20
CA SER A 59 -10.75 3.99 -11.78
C SER A 59 -11.56 3.99 -10.49
N ARG A 60 -12.70 3.29 -10.50
CA ARG A 60 -13.56 3.09 -9.32
C ARG A 60 -12.90 2.22 -8.24
N GLU A 61 -11.83 1.51 -8.58
CA GLU A 61 -11.01 0.69 -7.67
C GLU A 61 -10.25 1.54 -6.65
N PHE A 62 -9.95 2.79 -7.00
CA PHE A 62 -9.16 3.69 -6.18
C PHE A 62 -10.04 4.85 -5.73
N THR A 63 -10.26 4.99 -4.42
CA THR A 63 -10.96 6.14 -3.84
C THR A 63 -10.07 7.39 -3.86
N THR A 64 -9.76 7.90 -5.05
CA THR A 64 -8.84 9.03 -5.24
C THR A 64 -9.44 10.38 -4.85
N MET A 65 -10.77 10.51 -4.92
CA MET A 65 -11.51 11.75 -4.66
C MET A 65 -12.51 11.65 -3.50
N ALA A 66 -12.73 10.46 -2.95
CA ALA A 66 -13.69 10.22 -1.87
C ALA A 66 -12.97 10.17 -0.52
N LEU A 67 -13.23 11.15 0.34
CA LEU A 67 -12.72 11.19 1.71
C LEU A 67 -13.37 10.10 2.58
N ARG A 68 -12.64 9.62 3.58
CA ARG A 68 -13.13 8.66 4.60
C ARG A 68 -13.76 7.39 4.01
N LYS A 69 -13.23 6.89 2.90
CA LYS A 69 -13.74 5.68 2.24
C LYS A 69 -12.60 4.73 1.89
N THR A 70 -12.76 3.49 2.31
CA THR A 70 -11.82 2.40 2.01
C THR A 70 -11.94 1.99 0.54
N SER A 71 -10.82 1.99 -0.18
CA SER A 71 -10.75 1.53 -1.58
C SER A 71 -11.15 0.05 -1.71
N PRO A 72 -11.98 -0.33 -2.70
CA PRO A 72 -12.29 -1.74 -3.00
C PRO A 72 -11.06 -2.62 -3.18
N ILE A 73 -9.97 -2.06 -3.73
CA ILE A 73 -8.70 -2.78 -3.93
C ILE A 73 -8.11 -3.35 -2.63
N ILE A 74 -8.43 -2.77 -1.46
CA ILE A 74 -7.95 -3.25 -0.16
C ILE A 74 -8.52 -4.63 0.14
N ALA A 75 -9.78 -4.91 -0.23
CA ALA A 75 -10.37 -6.23 -0.03
C ALA A 75 -9.64 -7.29 -0.87
N TRP A 76 -9.28 -6.97 -2.11
CA TRP A 76 -8.49 -7.84 -2.98
C TRP A 76 -7.06 -8.04 -2.44
N LEU A 77 -6.38 -6.98 -2.00
CA LEU A 77 -5.05 -7.06 -1.39
C LEU A 77 -5.05 -7.92 -0.11
N ARG A 78 -6.12 -7.84 0.69
CA ARG A 78 -6.30 -8.72 1.87
C ARG A 78 -6.48 -10.19 1.46
N ALA A 79 -7.26 -10.46 0.41
CA ALA A 79 -7.42 -11.81 -0.11
C ALA A 79 -6.09 -12.37 -0.64
N LEU A 80 -5.31 -11.55 -1.35
CA LEU A 80 -3.96 -11.89 -1.79
C LEU A 80 -3.06 -12.25 -0.59
N ALA A 81 -3.03 -11.41 0.45
CA ALA A 81 -2.25 -11.69 1.66
C ALA A 81 -2.64 -13.01 2.32
N LYS A 82 -3.94 -13.34 2.38
CA LYS A 82 -4.39 -14.65 2.89
C LYS A 82 -3.88 -15.82 2.07
N SER A 83 -3.98 -15.75 0.75
CA SER A 83 -3.46 -16.80 -0.14
C SER A 83 -1.97 -17.00 0.08
N LEU A 84 -1.21 -15.90 0.13
CA LEU A 84 0.24 -15.95 0.36
C LEU A 84 0.59 -16.52 1.73
N HIS A 85 -0.20 -16.21 2.76
CA HIS A 85 0.02 -16.77 4.08
C HIS A 85 -0.22 -18.28 4.12
N VAL A 86 -1.24 -18.77 3.41
CA VAL A 86 -1.50 -20.21 3.29
C VAL A 86 -0.35 -20.92 2.56
N GLU A 87 0.19 -20.31 1.50
CA GLU A 87 1.27 -20.88 0.70
C GLU A 87 2.64 -20.83 1.40
N VAL A 88 2.97 -19.71 2.03
CA VAL A 88 4.31 -19.43 2.60
C VAL A 88 4.39 -19.76 4.09
N GLY A 89 3.27 -19.71 4.81
CA GLY A 89 3.21 -19.87 6.26
C GLY A 89 3.77 -18.67 7.02
N GLY A 90 4.26 -18.92 8.24
CA GLY A 90 4.87 -17.91 9.11
C GLY A 90 3.90 -17.33 10.14
N LYS A 91 4.21 -16.14 10.68
CA LYS A 91 3.38 -15.44 11.69
C LYS A 91 2.28 -14.58 11.08
N GLY A 92 2.31 -14.41 9.76
CA GLY A 92 1.47 -13.49 9.00
C GLY A 92 2.26 -12.89 7.83
N VAL A 93 1.69 -11.83 7.26
CA VAL A 93 2.19 -11.14 6.07
C VAL A 93 2.50 -9.68 6.43
N GLY A 94 3.62 -9.18 5.90
CA GLY A 94 3.94 -7.75 5.92
C GLY A 94 3.43 -7.05 4.66
N ALA A 95 3.23 -5.74 4.74
CA ALA A 95 2.92 -4.93 3.56
C ALA A 95 3.75 -3.65 3.55
N VAL A 96 4.19 -3.25 2.36
CA VAL A 96 4.84 -1.96 2.12
C VAL A 96 4.00 -1.19 1.12
N GLY A 97 3.55 0.02 1.48
CA GLY A 97 2.85 0.94 0.61
C GLY A 97 3.56 2.29 0.53
N MET A 98 3.61 2.89 -0.65
CA MET A 98 4.30 4.15 -0.92
C MET A 98 3.40 5.08 -1.73
N CYS A 99 3.46 6.40 -1.46
CA CYS A 99 2.66 7.38 -2.22
C CYS A 99 1.17 7.03 -2.10
N PHE A 100 0.49 6.82 -3.23
CA PHE A 100 -0.95 6.54 -3.26
C PHE A 100 -1.34 5.22 -2.58
N SER A 101 -0.41 4.27 -2.49
CA SER A 101 -0.65 2.94 -1.91
C SER A 101 -0.34 2.86 -0.40
N GLY A 102 0.19 3.93 0.21
CA GLY A 102 0.48 3.98 1.64
C GLY A 102 -0.75 3.68 2.51
N GLY A 103 -1.90 4.26 2.17
CA GLY A 103 -3.18 3.97 2.84
C GLY A 103 -3.68 2.54 2.63
N PHE A 104 -3.27 1.87 1.55
CA PHE A 104 -3.69 0.49 1.28
C PHE A 104 -2.98 -0.50 2.20
N ALA A 105 -1.67 -0.32 2.42
CA ALA A 105 -0.93 -1.15 3.38
C ALA A 105 -1.53 -1.03 4.79
N LEU A 106 -1.97 0.18 5.18
CA LEU A 106 -2.69 0.38 6.43
C LEU A 106 -4.06 -0.32 6.45
N GLY A 107 -4.85 -0.17 5.38
CA GLY A 107 -6.15 -0.85 5.23
C GLY A 107 -6.07 -2.37 5.21
N MET A 108 -4.93 -2.95 4.81
CA MET A 108 -4.71 -4.40 4.90
C MET A 108 -4.70 -4.90 6.35
N MET A 109 -4.43 -4.04 7.34
CA MET A 109 -4.58 -4.36 8.75
C MET A 109 -6.03 -4.65 9.17
N LEU A 110 -7.03 -4.49 8.31
CA LEU A 110 -8.37 -4.99 8.66
C LEU A 110 -8.43 -6.52 8.75
N ASP A 111 -7.36 -7.21 8.33
CA ASP A 111 -7.20 -8.65 8.47
C ASP A 111 -6.11 -9.02 9.46
N ASP A 112 -6.37 -10.05 10.28
CA ASP A 112 -5.39 -10.54 11.25
C ASP A 112 -4.13 -11.13 10.62
N THR A 113 -4.24 -11.59 9.37
CA THR A 113 -3.11 -12.05 8.56
C THR A 113 -2.06 -10.95 8.35
N MET A 114 -2.45 -9.67 8.39
CA MET A 114 -1.52 -8.55 8.25
C MET A 114 -0.91 -8.18 9.61
N VAL A 115 0.42 -8.31 9.72
CA VAL A 115 1.15 -8.17 11.00
C VAL A 115 2.24 -7.10 11.00
N ALA A 116 2.60 -6.57 9.83
CA ALA A 116 3.67 -5.58 9.70
C ALA A 116 3.43 -4.62 8.52
N PRO A 117 2.54 -3.62 8.68
CA PRO A 117 2.32 -2.57 7.70
C PRO A 117 3.38 -1.46 7.79
N VAL A 118 3.99 -1.14 6.65
CA VAL A 118 4.96 -0.06 6.47
C VAL A 118 4.43 0.89 5.40
N LEU A 119 4.34 2.17 5.73
CA LEU A 119 3.79 3.21 4.85
C LEU A 119 4.78 4.36 4.72
N SER A 120 4.96 4.86 3.50
CA SER A 120 5.76 6.06 3.22
C SER A 120 4.97 7.05 2.36
N GLN A 121 4.90 8.30 2.79
CA GLN A 121 4.23 9.40 2.08
C GLN A 121 2.83 9.04 1.54
N PRO A 122 1.85 8.63 2.36
CA PRO A 122 0.49 8.39 1.87
C PRO A 122 -0.04 9.66 1.18
N SER A 123 -0.30 9.57 -0.13
CA SER A 123 -0.61 10.73 -0.99
C SER A 123 -2.07 10.79 -1.43
N LEU A 124 -2.89 9.83 -0.98
CA LEU A 124 -4.31 9.77 -1.28
C LEU A 124 -5.17 9.85 -0.01
N PRO A 125 -6.31 10.55 -0.07
CA PRO A 125 -6.77 11.37 -1.20
C PRO A 125 -5.83 12.58 -1.43
N PHE A 126 -5.72 13.07 -2.68
CA PHE A 126 -4.78 14.15 -3.02
C PHE A 126 -4.88 15.30 -2.00
N ALA A 127 -3.76 15.64 -1.38
CA ALA A 127 -3.67 16.53 -0.21
C ALA A 127 -3.91 18.00 -0.56
N PHE A 128 -5.12 18.33 -1.03
CA PHE A 128 -5.59 19.70 -1.18
C PHE A 128 -6.19 20.16 0.16
N GLY A 129 -5.36 20.82 0.97
CA GLY A 129 -5.73 21.36 2.28
C GLY A 129 -5.56 20.38 3.45
N LYS A 130 -5.60 20.92 4.68
CA LYS A 130 -5.28 20.19 5.92
C LYS A 130 -6.14 18.95 6.15
N ALA A 131 -7.42 19.01 5.81
CA ALA A 131 -8.35 17.90 6.01
C ALA A 131 -8.03 16.68 5.13
N ARG A 132 -7.64 16.89 3.87
CA ARG A 132 -7.26 15.79 2.97
C ARG A 132 -5.87 15.25 3.28
N GLY A 133 -4.94 16.11 3.66
CA GLY A 133 -3.59 15.69 4.07
C GLY A 133 -3.54 14.86 5.35
N ALA A 134 -4.60 14.88 6.16
CA ALA A 134 -4.73 14.05 7.36
C ALA A 134 -5.59 12.78 7.15
N ASP A 135 -6.20 12.61 5.97
CA ASP A 135 -7.06 11.46 5.68
C ASP A 135 -6.19 10.26 5.26
N LEU A 136 -6.38 9.12 5.93
CA LEU A 136 -5.63 7.89 5.69
C LEU A 136 -6.24 7.01 4.58
N ASN A 137 -7.27 7.52 3.92
CA ASN A 137 -8.11 6.83 2.94
C ASN A 137 -8.81 5.58 3.51
N LEU A 138 -9.35 5.73 4.72
CA LEU A 138 -10.04 4.68 5.48
C LEU A 138 -11.39 5.18 5.96
N SER A 139 -12.38 4.28 6.03
CA SER A 139 -13.65 4.58 6.68
C SER A 139 -13.45 4.77 8.20
N PRO A 140 -14.34 5.51 8.90
CA PRO A 140 -14.27 5.65 10.35
C PRO A 140 -14.25 4.31 11.09
N ASP A 141 -15.05 3.36 10.63
CA ASP A 141 -15.16 2.02 11.23
C ASP A 141 -13.86 1.23 11.03
N ASP A 142 -13.26 1.33 9.84
CA ASP A 142 -11.99 0.69 9.53
C ASP A 142 -10.83 1.30 10.33
N GLU A 143 -10.81 2.64 10.48
CA GLU A 143 -9.83 3.33 11.33
C GLU A 143 -9.92 2.85 12.79
N ALA A 144 -11.14 2.67 13.31
CA ALA A 144 -11.35 2.16 14.66
C ALA A 144 -10.83 0.72 14.83
N VAL A 145 -11.01 -0.15 13.83
CA VAL A 145 -10.43 -1.51 13.84
C VAL A 145 -8.91 -1.45 13.84
N ILE A 146 -8.32 -0.63 12.96
CA ILE A 146 -6.87 -0.50 12.82
C ILE A 146 -6.23 0.02 14.12
N ARG A 147 -6.84 1.04 14.73
CA ARG A 147 -6.41 1.56 16.04
C ARG A 147 -6.40 0.48 17.10
N ARG A 148 -7.49 -0.28 17.24
CA ARG A 148 -7.57 -1.39 18.20
C ARG A 148 -6.50 -2.45 17.97
N ARG A 149 -6.22 -2.80 16.71
CA ARG A 149 -5.15 -3.77 16.39
C ARG A 149 -3.76 -3.24 16.70
N ALA A 150 -3.52 -1.95 16.45
CA ALA A 150 -2.26 -1.31 16.80
C ALA A 150 -2.05 -1.28 18.32
N GLU A 151 -3.08 -0.93 19.09
CA GLU A 151 -3.08 -0.97 20.56
C GLU A 151 -2.90 -2.40 21.11
N ALA A 152 -3.41 -3.41 20.40
CA ALA A 152 -3.22 -4.82 20.71
C ALA A 152 -1.82 -5.37 20.33
N GLY A 153 -0.94 -4.55 19.75
CA GLY A 153 0.47 -4.89 19.50
C GLY A 153 0.87 -5.08 18.04
N CYS A 154 -0.04 -4.88 17.07
CA CYS A 154 0.32 -4.89 15.65
C CYS A 154 0.95 -3.54 15.26
N GLN A 155 2.29 -3.46 15.34
CA GLN A 155 3.01 -2.20 15.12
C GLN A 155 2.87 -1.69 13.69
N VAL A 156 2.65 -0.38 13.55
CA VAL A 156 2.56 0.34 12.27
C VAL A 156 3.77 1.25 12.14
N LEU A 157 4.51 1.14 11.03
CA LEU A 157 5.62 2.05 10.75
C LEU A 157 5.24 3.05 9.65
N GLY A 158 5.09 4.31 10.02
CA GLY A 158 4.91 5.43 9.10
C GLY A 158 6.22 6.20 8.89
N LEU A 159 6.62 6.40 7.64
CA LEU A 159 7.81 7.14 7.25
C LEU A 159 7.44 8.42 6.48
N ARG A 160 8.15 9.50 6.78
CA ARG A 160 8.06 10.80 6.11
C ARG A 160 9.47 11.27 5.78
N TYR A 161 9.67 11.87 4.61
CA TYR A 161 10.95 12.50 4.27
C TYR A 161 11.13 13.79 5.08
N THR A 162 12.34 14.04 5.55
CA THR A 162 12.70 15.33 6.14
C THR A 162 12.92 16.36 5.02
N GLY A 163 12.07 17.38 4.94
CA GLY A 163 12.22 18.52 4.00
C GLY A 163 11.13 18.67 2.94
N ASP A 164 9.96 18.09 3.19
CA ASP A 164 8.74 18.21 2.37
C ASP A 164 7.90 19.46 2.67
#